data_AF-A0A6V8NZN3-F1
#
_entry.id   AF-A0A6V8NZN3-F1
#
_cell.length_a   1.000
_cell.length_b   1.000
_cell.length_c   1.000
_cell.angle_alpha   90.00
_cell.angle_beta   90.00
_cell.angle_gamma   90.00
#
_symmetry.space_group_name_H-M   'P 1'
#
loop_
_entity.id
_entity.type
_entity.pdbx_description
1 polymer ?
#
loop_
_entity_poly.entity_id
_entity_poly.type
_entity_poly.pdbx_seq_one_letter_code
_entity_poly.pdbx_strand_id
1 'polypeptide(L)'
;MSAHAAAGSVRYCGRIFTIEEIDRIRELLASEPRRNRLQLSRVVCDELGWRSPAGRRKDMSCRVAMLRMHRDGLITLPPPQKGNGNGRTRPRLTSASDPREPITLPAGALGELLFRPVNTRKDSSLWNELIERYHYLGYKPLPGAQIRYLVFSGPHLLAALGFGAAAWALAPRDRFIGWTAEQRVHNLHLIVNNARFLILPWVSSQNLASRVLAGVARRLPKDWQTRYGYQPVLLETFVEQGRFRGTCYRAGNWIHVGQTQGRGKLDRHTRYPLPVKDIFLYPLHKRFRQALCTPVGLRHAQADRSSDL
;
A
#
# COMPACT_ATOMS: atom_id res chain seq x y z
N MET A 1 5.48 22.97 1.87
CA MET A 1 6.78 23.13 2.54
C MET A 1 7.58 21.85 2.35
N SER A 2 8.55 21.78 1.44
CA SER A 2 9.01 22.75 0.45
C SER A 2 9.36 21.97 -0.81
N ALA A 3 8.98 22.48 -1.98
CA ALA A 3 9.54 21.99 -3.24
C ALA A 3 10.97 22.51 -3.29
N HIS A 4 11.97 21.62 -3.21
CA HIS A 4 13.30 21.99 -3.66
C HIS A 4 13.24 22.07 -5.18
N ALA A 5 13.14 23.30 -5.67
CA ALA A 5 13.45 23.64 -7.05
C ALA A 5 14.96 23.49 -7.23
N ALA A 6 15.41 22.29 -7.60
CA ALA A 6 16.64 22.21 -8.38
C ALA A 6 16.29 22.76 -9.77
N ALA A 7 17.05 23.75 -10.23
CA ALA A 7 16.77 24.54 -11.43
C ALA A 7 16.24 23.68 -12.59
N GLY A 8 15.01 23.97 -13.05
CA GLY A 8 14.39 23.34 -14.21
C GLY A 8 13.43 22.17 -13.96
N SER A 9 13.18 21.72 -12.72
CA SER A 9 12.25 20.61 -12.49
C SER A 9 11.48 20.63 -11.17
N VAL A 10 10.29 20.01 -11.15
CA VAL A 10 9.41 19.94 -9.98
C VAL A 10 8.92 18.51 -9.74
N ARG A 11 8.89 18.07 -8.48
CA ARG A 11 8.50 16.70 -8.13
C ARG A 11 7.03 16.57 -7.72
N TYR A 12 6.28 15.74 -8.44
CA TYR A 12 4.90 15.38 -8.12
C TYR A 12 4.69 13.86 -8.13
N CYS A 13 3.98 13.33 -7.14
CA CYS A 13 3.64 11.90 -7.06
C CYS A 13 4.84 10.95 -7.24
N GLY A 14 6.02 11.38 -6.79
CA GLY A 14 7.27 10.62 -6.88
C GLY A 14 8.03 10.77 -8.20
N ARG A 15 7.43 11.36 -9.26
CA ARG A 15 8.05 11.64 -10.57
C ARG A 15 8.57 13.08 -10.61
N ILE A 16 9.74 13.27 -11.23
CA ILE A 16 10.30 14.59 -11.55
C ILE A 16 9.68 15.03 -12.88
N PHE A 17 9.20 16.27 -12.94
CA PHE A 17 8.70 16.90 -14.15
C PHE A 17 9.64 18.02 -14.54
N THR A 18 10.15 17.99 -15.76
CA THR A 18 10.93 19.11 -16.30
C THR A 18 9.99 20.24 -16.72
N ILE A 19 10.54 21.42 -16.99
CA ILE A 19 9.77 22.55 -17.52
C ILE A 19 9.15 22.17 -18.87
N GLU A 20 9.90 21.50 -19.74
CA GLU A 20 9.45 21.08 -21.08
C GLU A 20 8.27 20.12 -20.99
N GLU A 21 8.29 19.19 -20.04
CA GLU A 21 7.15 18.29 -19.80
C GLU A 21 5.92 19.04 -19.28
N ILE A 22 6.12 20.08 -18.45
CA ILE A 22 5.03 20.93 -17.96
C ILE A 22 4.44 21.75 -19.12
N ASP A 23 5.28 22.29 -19.99
CA ASP A 23 4.86 23.01 -21.19
C ASP A 23 4.08 22.10 -22.14
N ARG A 24 4.54 20.86 -22.33
CA ARG A 24 3.80 19.87 -23.10
C ARG A 24 2.42 19.57 -22.50
N ILE A 25 2.30 19.53 -21.17
CA ILE A 25 0.99 19.39 -20.51
C ILE A 25 0.10 20.60 -20.80
N ARG A 26 0.65 21.83 -20.84
CA ARG A 26 -0.09 23.06 -21.18
C ARG A 26 -0.62 23.00 -22.61
N GLU A 27 0.21 22.59 -23.57
CA GLU A 27 -0.21 22.40 -24.97
C GLU A 27 -1.35 21.38 -25.08
N LEU A 28 -1.24 20.24 -24.39
CA LEU A 28 -2.29 19.22 -24.37
C LEU A 28 -3.62 19.74 -23.80
N LEU A 29 -3.56 20.59 -22.78
CA LEU A 29 -4.74 21.25 -22.20
C LEU A 29 -5.37 22.24 -23.18
N ALA A 30 -4.56 23.02 -23.91
CA ALA A 30 -5.04 23.99 -24.89
C ALA A 30 -5.62 23.33 -26.15
N SER A 31 -5.08 22.18 -26.56
CA SER A 31 -5.45 21.49 -27.81
C SER A 31 -6.92 21.02 -27.86
N GLU A 32 -7.53 20.69 -26.71
CA GLU A 32 -8.93 20.28 -26.67
C GLU A 32 -9.60 20.65 -25.32
N PRO A 33 -10.13 21.89 -25.21
CA PRO A 33 -10.66 22.43 -23.95
C PRO A 33 -11.85 21.67 -23.35
N ARG A 34 -12.53 20.85 -24.16
CA ARG A 34 -13.70 20.05 -23.74
C ARG A 34 -13.32 18.81 -22.93
N ARG A 35 -12.04 18.39 -22.93
CA ARG A 35 -11.61 17.19 -22.22
C ARG A 35 -11.79 17.36 -20.72
N ASN A 36 -12.42 16.38 -20.08
CA ASN A 36 -12.48 16.36 -18.62
C ASN A 36 -11.13 15.90 -18.02
N ARG A 37 -10.95 16.12 -16.71
CA ARG A 37 -9.71 15.78 -16.00
C ARG A 37 -9.31 14.31 -16.09
N LEU A 38 -10.26 13.38 -16.30
CA LEU A 38 -9.95 11.96 -16.50
C LEU A 38 -9.35 11.72 -17.89
N GLN A 39 -9.97 12.25 -18.94
CA GLN A 39 -9.46 12.15 -20.31
C GLN A 39 -8.07 12.79 -20.41
N LEU A 40 -7.90 14.00 -19.88
CA LEU A 40 -6.61 14.70 -19.86
C LEU A 40 -5.51 13.87 -19.21
N SER A 41 -5.78 13.24 -18.06
CA SER A 41 -4.78 12.41 -17.39
C SER A 41 -4.36 11.17 -18.16
N ARG A 42 -5.22 10.64 -19.05
CA ARG A 42 -4.87 9.51 -19.91
C ARG A 42 -3.94 9.96 -21.02
N VAL A 43 -4.28 11.08 -21.68
CA VAL A 43 -3.47 11.67 -22.75
C VAL A 43 -2.09 12.06 -22.22
N VAL A 44 -2.02 12.76 -21.08
CA VAL A 44 -0.73 13.11 -20.44
C VAL A 44 0.07 11.86 -20.06
N CYS A 45 -0.59 10.81 -19.56
CA CYS A 45 0.12 9.55 -19.29
C CYS A 45 0.67 8.88 -20.55
N ASP A 46 -0.02 8.97 -21.68
CA ASP A 46 0.44 8.39 -22.94
C ASP A 46 1.60 9.22 -23.51
N GLU A 47 1.45 10.54 -23.56
CA GLU A 47 2.47 11.48 -24.05
C GLU A 47 3.79 11.35 -23.28
N LEU A 48 3.72 11.32 -21.95
CA LEU A 48 4.91 11.28 -21.10
C LEU A 48 5.41 9.85 -20.81
N GLY A 49 4.83 8.84 -21.47
CA GLY A 49 5.14 7.43 -21.22
C GLY A 49 4.91 7.01 -19.75
N TRP A 50 4.03 7.68 -19.01
CA TRP A 50 3.89 7.52 -17.58
C TRP A 50 3.07 6.27 -17.20
N ARG A 51 3.76 5.13 -17.25
CA ARG A 51 3.21 3.79 -17.04
C ARG A 51 3.72 3.13 -15.76
N SER A 52 2.95 2.18 -15.25
CA SER A 52 3.35 1.25 -14.20
C SER A 52 4.24 0.13 -14.79
N PRO A 53 4.93 -0.67 -13.95
CA PRO A 53 5.66 -1.85 -14.43
C PRO A 53 4.80 -2.82 -15.24
N ALA A 54 3.50 -2.92 -14.93
CA ALA A 54 2.52 -3.70 -15.69
C ALA A 54 2.01 -3.01 -16.97
N GLY A 55 2.66 -1.95 -17.46
CA GLY A 55 2.28 -1.21 -18.67
C GLY A 55 1.02 -0.33 -18.55
N ARG A 56 0.27 -0.43 -17.44
CA ARG A 56 -0.94 0.38 -17.20
C ARG A 56 -0.58 1.84 -16.98
N ARG A 57 -1.37 2.76 -17.55
CA ARG A 57 -1.26 4.22 -17.32
C ARG A 57 -1.33 4.53 -15.82
N LYS A 58 -0.53 5.49 -15.34
CA LYS A 58 -0.61 5.99 -13.96
C LYS A 58 -1.59 7.17 -13.84
N ASP A 59 -2.74 7.08 -14.50
CA ASP A 59 -3.73 8.14 -14.68
C ASP A 59 -4.24 8.73 -13.35
N MET A 60 -4.42 7.91 -12.31
CA MET A 60 -4.75 8.38 -10.96
C MET A 60 -3.63 9.24 -10.35
N SER A 61 -2.37 8.80 -10.48
CA SER A 61 -1.20 9.58 -10.00
C SER A 61 -1.03 10.86 -10.83
N CYS A 62 -1.31 10.78 -12.12
CA CYS A 62 -1.31 11.90 -13.04
C CYS A 62 -2.36 12.94 -12.68
N ARG A 63 -3.60 12.54 -12.41
CA ARG A 63 -4.62 13.47 -11.91
C ARG A 63 -4.21 14.17 -10.63
N VAL A 64 -3.63 13.44 -9.68
CA VAL A 64 -3.15 14.05 -8.42
C VAL A 64 -1.99 15.01 -8.68
N ALA A 65 -1.06 14.67 -9.57
CA ALA A 65 0.04 15.55 -9.96
C ALA A 65 -0.48 16.83 -10.64
N MET A 66 -1.33 16.70 -11.66
CA MET A 66 -1.95 17.82 -12.36
C MET A 66 -2.77 18.71 -11.43
N LEU A 67 -3.52 18.13 -10.48
CA LEU A 67 -4.24 18.91 -9.47
C LEU A 67 -3.31 19.72 -8.56
N ARG A 68 -2.13 19.19 -8.24
CA ARG A 68 -1.12 19.91 -7.47
C ARG A 68 -0.45 20.99 -8.31
N MET A 69 -0.02 20.66 -9.53
CA MET A 69 0.50 21.65 -10.50
C MET A 69 -0.46 22.82 -10.70
N HIS A 70 -1.77 22.55 -10.78
CA HIS A 70 -2.78 23.59 -10.89
C HIS A 70 -2.86 24.49 -9.66
N ARG A 71 -2.80 23.92 -8.46
CA ARG A 71 -2.75 24.68 -7.20
C ARG A 71 -1.46 25.49 -7.05
N ASP A 72 -0.37 24.95 -7.58
CA ASP A 72 0.94 25.58 -7.58
C ASP A 72 1.07 26.58 -8.76
N GLY A 73 0.00 26.85 -9.52
CA GLY A 73 -0.04 27.86 -10.59
C GLY A 73 0.67 27.46 -11.90
N LEU A 74 1.13 26.21 -12.01
CA LEU A 74 1.91 25.75 -13.17
C LEU A 74 1.03 25.40 -14.38
N ILE A 75 -0.22 24.99 -14.17
CA ILE A 75 -1.17 24.67 -15.25
C ILE A 75 -2.59 25.11 -14.86
N THR A 76 -3.48 25.28 -15.85
CA THR A 76 -4.90 25.57 -15.58
C THR A 76 -5.75 24.37 -15.96
N LEU A 77 -6.39 23.74 -14.96
CA LEU A 77 -7.29 22.62 -15.20
C LEU A 77 -8.74 23.09 -15.41
N PRO A 78 -9.52 22.40 -16.26
CA PRO A 78 -10.95 22.67 -16.38
C PRO A 78 -11.66 22.45 -15.03
N PRO A 79 -12.79 23.13 -14.77
CA PRO A 79 -13.55 22.97 -13.54
C PRO A 79 -14.02 21.51 -13.34
N PRO A 80 -14.19 21.04 -12.09
CA PRO A 80 -14.67 19.69 -11.83
C PRO A 80 -16.14 19.54 -12.27
N GLN A 81 -16.44 18.50 -13.05
CA GLN A 81 -17.81 18.22 -13.53
C GLN A 81 -18.71 17.55 -12.48
N LYS A 82 -18.13 16.97 -11.42
CA LYS A 82 -18.85 16.29 -10.34
C LYS A 82 -18.24 16.67 -8.99
N GLY A 83 -19.07 16.68 -7.95
CA GLY A 83 -18.60 16.84 -6.57
C GLY A 83 -17.60 15.76 -6.16
N ASN A 84 -16.76 16.06 -5.17
CA ASN A 84 -15.82 15.08 -4.65
C ASN A 84 -16.55 14.08 -3.71
N GLY A 85 -16.56 12.80 -4.06
CA GLY A 85 -17.07 11.73 -3.17
C GLY A 85 -16.24 11.54 -1.89
N ASN A 86 -15.20 12.35 -1.68
CA ASN A 86 -14.24 12.24 -0.59
C ASN A 86 -14.84 12.58 0.79
N GLY A 87 -16.06 13.13 0.86
CA GLY A 87 -16.73 13.49 2.12
C GLY A 87 -17.39 12.31 2.87
N ARG A 88 -17.64 11.18 2.21
CA ARG A 88 -18.20 9.97 2.85
C ARG A 88 -17.08 8.97 3.15
N THR A 89 -16.27 9.27 4.16
CA THR A 89 -15.12 8.41 4.51
C THR A 89 -15.50 7.19 5.33
N ARG A 90 -16.67 7.19 5.98
CA ARG A 90 -17.12 6.07 6.83
C ARG A 90 -18.04 5.12 6.06
N PRO A 91 -17.79 3.80 6.09
CA PRO A 91 -18.68 2.80 5.51
C PRO A 91 -20.04 2.82 6.21
N ARG A 92 -21.12 2.57 5.46
CA ARG A 92 -22.42 2.31 6.06
C ARG A 92 -22.40 0.91 6.66
N LEU A 93 -22.67 0.79 7.96
CA LEU A 93 -22.77 -0.50 8.63
C LEU A 93 -24.11 -1.17 8.27
N THR A 94 -24.03 -2.46 7.95
CA THR A 94 -25.17 -3.34 7.67
C THR A 94 -25.05 -4.63 8.47
N SER A 95 -26.09 -5.46 8.41
CA SER A 95 -26.10 -6.79 9.06
C SER A 95 -25.10 -7.77 8.46
N ALA A 96 -24.52 -7.48 7.29
CA ALA A 96 -23.49 -8.31 6.68
C ALA A 96 -22.23 -8.44 7.57
N SER A 97 -21.99 -7.47 8.45
CA SER A 97 -20.86 -7.42 9.38
C SER A 97 -21.23 -7.71 10.84
N ASP A 98 -22.45 -8.16 11.12
CA ASP A 98 -22.89 -8.43 12.50
C ASP A 98 -22.12 -9.61 13.12
N PRO A 99 -22.04 -9.65 14.47
CA PRO A 99 -21.47 -10.78 15.17
C PRO A 99 -22.11 -12.11 14.74
N ARG A 100 -21.30 -13.17 14.76
CA ARG A 100 -21.74 -14.53 14.45
C ARG A 100 -21.44 -15.46 15.63
N GLU A 101 -21.90 -16.70 15.50
CA GLU A 101 -21.61 -17.76 16.46
C GLU A 101 -20.12 -17.87 16.77
N PRO A 102 -19.74 -18.04 18.07
CA PRO A 102 -18.36 -18.19 18.47
C PRO A 102 -17.65 -19.37 17.80
N ILE A 103 -16.42 -19.14 17.36
CA ILE A 103 -15.52 -20.16 16.84
C ILE A 103 -14.35 -20.29 17.81
N THR A 104 -14.31 -21.41 18.55
CA THR A 104 -13.32 -21.67 19.60
C THR A 104 -12.33 -22.79 19.26
N LEU A 105 -12.46 -23.38 18.07
CA LEU A 105 -11.59 -24.46 17.61
C LEU A 105 -10.13 -24.00 17.50
N PRO A 106 -9.14 -24.83 17.92
CA PRO A 106 -7.73 -24.52 17.71
C PRO A 106 -7.41 -24.47 16.21
N ALA A 107 -6.36 -23.72 15.83
CA ALA A 107 -6.07 -23.49 14.42
C ALA A 107 -5.85 -24.77 13.61
N GLY A 108 -5.35 -25.85 14.20
CA GLY A 108 -5.18 -27.14 13.53
C GLY A 108 -6.51 -27.83 13.16
N ALA A 109 -7.59 -27.57 13.92
CA ALA A 109 -8.91 -28.14 13.69
C ALA A 109 -9.78 -27.32 12.72
N LEU A 110 -9.34 -26.11 12.34
CA LEU A 110 -10.07 -25.24 11.40
C LEU A 110 -9.92 -25.66 9.92
N GLY A 111 -9.32 -26.81 9.61
CA GLY A 111 -9.12 -27.26 8.23
C GLY A 111 -8.29 -26.26 7.39
N GLU A 112 -8.47 -26.26 6.07
CA GLU A 112 -7.76 -25.34 5.15
C GLU A 112 -8.23 -23.88 5.29
N LEU A 113 -7.28 -22.94 5.29
CA LEU A 113 -7.58 -21.51 5.26
C LEU A 113 -7.62 -20.98 3.82
N LEU A 114 -8.76 -20.43 3.43
CA LEU A 114 -8.97 -19.84 2.11
C LEU A 114 -8.82 -18.32 2.17
N PHE A 115 -7.84 -17.79 1.45
CA PHE A 115 -7.56 -16.36 1.35
C PHE A 115 -8.23 -15.78 0.10
N ARG A 116 -9.38 -15.10 0.24
CA ARG A 116 -10.11 -14.55 -0.91
C ARG A 116 -9.73 -13.08 -1.13
N PRO A 117 -9.09 -12.70 -2.25
CA PRO A 117 -8.83 -11.31 -2.57
C PRO A 117 -10.13 -10.54 -2.75
N VAL A 118 -10.22 -9.35 -2.16
CA VAL A 118 -11.38 -8.47 -2.25
C VAL A 118 -11.36 -7.75 -3.61
N ASN A 119 -12.14 -8.29 -4.55
CA ASN A 119 -12.19 -7.81 -5.94
C ASN A 119 -13.57 -7.30 -6.35
N THR A 120 -14.64 -7.64 -5.62
CA THR A 120 -16.01 -7.21 -5.93
C THR A 120 -16.44 -6.00 -5.08
N ARG A 121 -17.47 -5.28 -5.52
CA ARG A 121 -18.07 -4.20 -4.71
C ARG A 121 -18.66 -4.72 -3.40
N LYS A 122 -19.29 -5.91 -3.43
CA LYS A 122 -19.87 -6.57 -2.25
C LYS A 122 -18.81 -6.90 -1.22
N ASP A 123 -17.72 -7.57 -1.63
CA ASP A 123 -16.60 -7.89 -0.74
C ASP A 123 -15.92 -6.63 -0.22
N SER A 124 -15.83 -5.59 -1.06
CA SER A 124 -15.26 -4.31 -0.65
C SER A 124 -16.11 -3.62 0.41
N SER A 125 -17.45 -3.66 0.29
CA SER A 125 -18.36 -3.12 1.32
C SER A 125 -18.19 -3.90 2.62
N LEU A 126 -18.27 -5.23 2.55
CA LEU A 126 -18.12 -6.10 3.71
C LEU A 126 -16.78 -5.88 4.42
N TRP A 127 -15.67 -5.89 3.69
CA TRP A 127 -14.36 -5.64 4.28
C TRP A 127 -14.29 -4.26 4.95
N ASN A 128 -14.82 -3.23 4.31
CA ASN A 128 -14.84 -1.88 4.86
C ASN A 128 -15.66 -1.82 6.16
N GLU A 129 -16.83 -2.44 6.19
CA GLU A 129 -17.70 -2.53 7.36
C GLU A 129 -17.01 -3.28 8.52
N LEU A 130 -16.38 -4.43 8.26
CA LEU A 130 -15.65 -5.20 9.28
C LEU A 130 -14.50 -4.39 9.89
N ILE A 131 -13.75 -3.67 9.06
CA ILE A 131 -12.64 -2.83 9.52
C ILE A 131 -13.14 -1.61 10.29
N GLU A 132 -14.24 -0.98 9.86
CA GLU A 132 -14.84 0.13 10.61
C GLU A 132 -15.36 -0.32 11.97
N ARG A 133 -16.06 -1.46 11.99
CA ARG A 133 -16.75 -1.95 13.18
C ARG A 133 -15.82 -2.55 14.22
N TYR A 134 -14.79 -3.30 13.80
CA TYR A 134 -14.01 -4.14 14.72
C TYR A 134 -12.51 -3.87 14.74
N HIS A 135 -11.93 -3.26 13.70
CA HIS A 135 -10.51 -2.93 13.76
C HIS A 135 -10.30 -1.67 14.60
N TYR A 136 -9.38 -1.71 15.54
CA TYR A 136 -9.11 -0.62 16.49
C TYR A 136 -8.68 0.74 15.89
N LEU A 137 -8.43 0.79 14.58
CA LEU A 137 -8.06 2.01 13.84
C LEU A 137 -9.22 2.56 13.01
N GLY A 138 -10.35 1.86 13.00
CA GLY A 138 -11.45 2.06 12.06
C GLY A 138 -11.03 1.92 10.60
N TYR A 139 -12.01 2.18 9.74
CA TYR A 139 -11.78 2.23 8.31
C TYR A 139 -11.10 3.54 7.92
N LYS A 140 -9.98 3.40 7.21
CA LYS A 140 -9.32 4.48 6.50
C LYS A 140 -8.94 3.94 5.12
N PRO A 141 -9.21 4.67 4.02
CA PRO A 141 -8.83 4.23 2.68
C PRO A 141 -7.33 3.92 2.61
N LEU A 142 -6.98 2.77 2.05
CA LEU A 142 -5.58 2.42 1.77
C LEU A 142 -5.15 3.12 0.47
N PRO A 143 -4.19 4.06 0.51
CA PRO A 143 -3.77 4.79 -0.68
C PRO A 143 -2.82 3.94 -1.53
N GLY A 144 -2.83 4.18 -2.85
CA GLY A 144 -1.89 3.57 -3.78
C GLY A 144 -2.15 2.08 -4.04
N ALA A 145 -1.07 1.34 -4.30
CA ALA A 145 -1.13 -0.11 -4.51
C ALA A 145 -1.55 -0.81 -3.21
N GLN A 146 -2.57 -1.67 -3.30
CA GLN A 146 -3.13 -2.40 -2.17
C GLN A 146 -3.76 -3.73 -2.59
N ILE A 147 -3.76 -4.69 -1.68
CA ILE A 147 -4.57 -5.90 -1.75
C ILE A 147 -5.24 -6.11 -0.39
N ARG A 148 -6.50 -6.51 -0.41
CA ARG A 148 -7.28 -6.83 0.79
C ARG A 148 -7.75 -8.28 0.68
N TYR A 149 -7.85 -8.96 1.81
CA TYR A 149 -8.32 -10.34 1.88
C TYR A 149 -9.43 -10.49 2.90
N LEU A 150 -10.35 -11.39 2.59
CA LEU A 150 -11.21 -12.05 3.55
C LEU A 150 -10.73 -13.49 3.69
N VAL A 151 -10.52 -13.96 4.92
CA VAL A 151 -9.96 -15.29 5.20
C VAL A 151 -11.04 -16.19 5.76
N PHE A 152 -11.21 -17.36 5.18
CA PHE A 152 -12.27 -18.31 5.52
C PHE A 152 -11.71 -19.67 5.95
N SER A 153 -12.49 -20.39 6.75
CA SER A 153 -12.43 -21.84 6.91
C SER A 153 -13.81 -22.39 6.53
N GLY A 154 -13.90 -23.14 5.44
CA GLY A 154 -15.19 -23.53 4.86
C GLY A 154 -16.12 -22.31 4.66
N PRO A 155 -17.34 -22.30 5.23
CA PRO A 155 -18.26 -21.17 5.15
C PRO A 155 -17.94 -20.04 6.17
N HIS A 156 -17.07 -20.29 7.14
CA HIS A 156 -16.84 -19.38 8.26
C HIS A 156 -15.80 -18.31 7.88
N LEU A 157 -16.22 -17.04 7.94
CA LEU A 157 -15.30 -15.91 7.84
C LEU A 157 -14.55 -15.75 9.16
N LEU A 158 -13.22 -15.75 9.10
CA LEU A 158 -12.35 -15.73 10.27
C LEU A 158 -11.61 -14.39 10.46
N ALA A 159 -11.15 -13.80 9.36
CA ALA A 159 -10.28 -12.63 9.41
C ALA A 159 -10.43 -11.70 8.19
N ALA A 160 -10.06 -10.44 8.37
CA ALA A 160 -9.95 -9.44 7.32
C ALA A 160 -8.55 -8.80 7.33
N LEU A 161 -7.89 -8.82 6.17
CA LEU A 161 -6.51 -8.33 6.03
C LEU A 161 -6.45 -7.19 5.00
N GLY A 162 -5.56 -6.23 5.23
CA GLY A 162 -5.26 -5.15 4.30
C GLY A 162 -3.76 -4.94 4.17
N PHE A 163 -3.31 -4.88 2.92
CA PHE A 163 -1.92 -4.65 2.54
C PHE A 163 -1.86 -3.41 1.64
N GLY A 164 -0.87 -2.56 1.86
CA GLY A 164 -0.71 -1.31 1.13
C GLY A 164 0.75 -0.88 1.01
N ALA A 165 0.96 0.34 0.49
CA ALA A 165 2.29 0.91 0.36
C ALA A 165 3.03 0.98 1.72
N ALA A 166 4.34 0.71 1.68
CA ALA A 166 5.22 0.86 2.84
C ALA A 166 5.32 2.31 3.35
N ALA A 167 5.69 2.45 4.62
CA ALA A 167 6.06 3.73 5.20
C ALA A 167 7.26 4.32 4.43
N TRP A 168 7.20 5.63 4.15
CA TRP A 168 8.20 6.29 3.30
C TRP A 168 9.63 6.14 3.84
N ALA A 169 9.85 6.59 5.08
CA ALA A 169 11.14 6.52 5.75
C ALA A 169 10.94 5.99 7.16
N LEU A 170 11.78 5.03 7.54
CA LEU A 170 11.67 4.35 8.83
C LEU A 170 13.06 3.90 9.26
N ALA A 171 13.73 4.71 10.07
CA ALA A 171 15.15 4.54 10.38
C ALA A 171 15.52 3.11 10.86
N PRO A 172 14.76 2.44 11.74
CA PRO A 172 15.11 1.08 12.15
C PRO A 172 15.03 0.07 11.01
N ARG A 173 14.00 0.14 10.15
CA ARG A 173 13.89 -0.69 8.94
C ARG A 173 15.01 -0.36 7.94
N ASP A 174 15.27 0.92 7.71
CA ASP A 174 16.24 1.36 6.71
C ASP A 174 17.66 0.92 7.09
N ARG A 175 18.04 1.08 8.37
CA ARG A 175 19.28 0.51 8.92
C ARG A 175 19.29 -1.01 8.85
N PHE A 176 18.17 -1.65 9.21
CA PHE A 176 18.07 -3.09 9.11
C PHE A 176 18.33 -3.55 7.70
N ILE A 177 17.76 -2.94 6.65
CA ILE A 177 17.97 -3.32 5.23
C ILE A 177 19.40 -3.00 4.77
N GLY A 178 19.95 -1.85 5.17
CA GLY A 178 21.28 -1.39 4.75
C GLY A 178 21.30 -0.64 3.41
N TRP A 179 20.14 -0.14 2.95
CA TRP A 179 20.02 0.59 1.69
C TRP A 179 20.27 2.11 1.84
N THR A 180 20.70 2.76 0.76
CA THR A 180 20.85 4.23 0.71
C THR A 180 19.50 4.94 0.52
N ALA A 181 19.51 6.27 0.67
CA ALA A 181 18.33 7.09 0.41
C ALA A 181 17.86 6.98 -1.05
N GLU A 182 18.79 6.95 -2.04
CA GLU A 182 18.41 6.75 -3.44
C GLU A 182 17.81 5.37 -3.64
N GLN A 183 18.46 4.31 -3.16
CA GLN A 183 17.96 2.94 -3.28
C GLN A 183 16.56 2.80 -2.69
N ARG A 184 16.29 3.40 -1.53
CA ARG A 184 14.95 3.45 -0.94
C ARG A 184 13.95 4.12 -1.89
N VAL A 185 14.25 5.29 -2.44
CA VAL A 185 13.34 6.00 -3.36
C VAL A 185 12.93 5.10 -4.53
N HIS A 186 13.87 4.33 -5.07
CA HIS A 186 13.63 3.45 -6.20
C HIS A 186 12.94 2.13 -5.82
N ASN A 187 13.34 1.51 -4.71
CA ASN A 187 13.00 0.11 -4.39
C ASN A 187 11.95 -0.03 -3.29
N LEU A 188 11.49 1.05 -2.66
CA LEU A 188 10.47 1.01 -1.59
C LEU A 188 9.18 0.31 -2.02
N HIS A 189 8.82 0.37 -3.31
CA HIS A 189 7.63 -0.30 -3.85
C HIS A 189 7.66 -1.83 -3.68
N LEU A 190 8.84 -2.43 -3.47
CA LEU A 190 9.00 -3.87 -3.20
C LEU A 190 8.74 -4.23 -1.73
N ILE A 191 8.46 -3.24 -0.87
CA ILE A 191 8.02 -3.45 0.51
C ILE A 191 6.53 -3.18 0.59
N VAL A 192 5.80 -4.08 1.25
CA VAL A 192 4.36 -3.96 1.45
C VAL A 192 4.04 -3.92 2.93
N ASN A 193 3.20 -2.97 3.33
CA ASN A 193 2.76 -2.82 4.71
C ASN A 193 1.49 -3.63 4.98
N ASN A 194 1.49 -4.48 6.00
CA ASN A 194 0.26 -5.06 6.54
C ASN A 194 -0.48 -4.01 7.41
N ALA A 195 -1.25 -3.16 6.72
CA ALA A 195 -1.91 -2.01 7.30
C ALA A 195 -3.18 -2.36 8.11
N ARG A 196 -3.80 -3.52 7.86
CA ARG A 196 -4.95 -4.03 8.62
C ARG A 196 -4.78 -5.52 8.86
N PHE A 197 -4.90 -5.92 10.11
CA PHE A 197 -4.91 -7.31 10.53
C PHE A 197 -6.00 -7.48 11.58
N LEU A 198 -7.13 -8.08 11.19
CA LEU A 198 -8.29 -8.30 12.05
C LEU A 198 -8.62 -9.78 12.07
N ILE A 199 -8.49 -10.41 13.23
CA ILE A 199 -9.25 -11.63 13.56
C ILE A 199 -10.60 -11.16 14.11
N LEU A 200 -11.69 -11.76 13.63
CA LEU A 200 -13.04 -11.34 14.00
C LEU A 200 -13.33 -11.62 15.48
N PRO A 201 -14.13 -10.78 16.17
CA PRO A 201 -14.26 -10.83 17.62
C PRO A 201 -14.95 -12.11 18.14
N TRP A 202 -15.74 -12.77 17.31
CA TRP A 202 -16.33 -14.08 17.63
C TRP A 202 -15.37 -15.26 17.37
N VAL A 203 -14.12 -15.00 16.97
CA VAL A 203 -13.13 -16.05 16.66
C VAL A 203 -12.04 -16.05 17.72
N SER A 204 -12.07 -17.05 18.59
CA SER A 204 -11.06 -17.30 19.63
C SER A 204 -10.34 -18.61 19.34
N SER A 205 -9.29 -18.54 18.52
CA SER A 205 -8.58 -19.73 18.06
C SER A 205 -7.08 -19.62 18.33
N GLN A 206 -6.56 -20.56 19.13
CA GLN A 206 -5.14 -20.62 19.44
C GLN A 206 -4.31 -20.81 18.16
N ASN A 207 -3.25 -20.00 18.00
CA ASN A 207 -2.32 -20.00 16.86
C ASN A 207 -2.94 -19.62 15.49
N LEU A 208 -4.21 -19.19 15.44
CA LEU A 208 -4.83 -18.78 14.17
C LEU A 208 -4.14 -17.57 13.55
N ALA A 209 -3.81 -16.56 14.36
CA ALA A 209 -3.23 -15.32 13.85
C ALA A 209 -1.88 -15.55 13.13
N SER A 210 -0.96 -16.32 13.71
CA SER A 210 0.31 -16.67 13.08
C SER A 210 0.11 -17.59 11.86
N ARG A 211 -0.84 -18.52 11.91
CA ARG A 211 -1.22 -19.36 10.75
C ARG A 211 -1.73 -18.53 9.57
N VAL A 212 -2.56 -17.52 9.84
CA VAL A 212 -3.06 -16.56 8.84
C VAL A 212 -1.90 -15.75 8.24
N LEU A 213 -1.00 -15.22 9.09
CA LEU A 213 0.18 -14.47 8.63
C LEU A 213 1.09 -15.33 7.73
N ALA A 214 1.35 -16.57 8.11
CA ALA A 214 2.17 -17.49 7.30
C ALA A 214 1.49 -17.82 5.96
N GLY A 215 0.17 -18.05 5.96
CA GLY A 215 -0.59 -18.33 4.74
C GLY A 215 -0.62 -17.15 3.77
N VAL A 216 -0.89 -15.94 4.26
CA VAL A 216 -0.91 -14.76 3.40
C VAL A 216 0.48 -14.39 2.88
N ALA A 217 1.56 -14.60 3.66
CA ALA A 217 2.92 -14.37 3.20
C ALA A 217 3.32 -15.25 2.01
N ARG A 218 2.80 -16.48 1.92
CA ARG A 218 3.02 -17.36 0.75
C ARG A 218 2.22 -16.92 -0.48
N ARG A 219 1.02 -16.36 -0.26
CA ARG A 219 0.08 -16.01 -1.33
C ARG A 219 0.31 -14.61 -1.92
N LEU A 220 0.55 -13.64 -1.05
CA LEU A 220 0.60 -12.21 -1.40
C LEU A 220 1.57 -11.90 -2.54
N PRO A 221 2.80 -12.46 -2.62
CA PRO A 221 3.71 -12.12 -3.71
C PRO A 221 3.14 -12.41 -5.09
N LYS A 222 2.48 -13.56 -5.26
CA LYS A 222 1.86 -13.97 -6.52
C LYS A 222 0.69 -13.07 -6.88
N ASP A 223 -0.22 -12.83 -5.93
CA ASP A 223 -1.38 -11.96 -6.14
C ASP A 223 -0.94 -10.51 -6.48
N TRP A 224 0.15 -10.04 -5.87
CA TRP A 224 0.73 -8.72 -6.14
C TRP A 224 1.33 -8.65 -7.53
N GLN A 225 2.08 -9.68 -7.96
CA GLN A 225 2.60 -9.78 -9.33
C GLN A 225 1.47 -9.74 -10.36
N THR A 226 0.43 -10.56 -10.18
CA THR A 226 -0.72 -10.59 -11.10
C THR A 226 -1.40 -9.22 -11.20
N ARG A 227 -1.51 -8.48 -10.09
CA ARG A 227 -2.20 -7.19 -10.06
C ARG A 227 -1.37 -6.02 -10.54
N TYR A 228 -0.07 -6.02 -10.22
CA TYR A 228 0.80 -4.84 -10.35
C TYR A 228 2.06 -5.05 -11.19
N GLY A 229 2.35 -6.28 -11.62
CA GLY A 229 3.48 -6.61 -12.50
C GLY A 229 4.83 -6.75 -11.79
N TYR A 230 4.87 -6.77 -10.46
CA TYR A 230 6.10 -7.00 -9.68
C TYR A 230 5.78 -7.77 -8.39
N GLN A 231 6.78 -8.46 -7.83
CA GLN A 231 6.69 -9.16 -6.56
C GLN A 231 7.30 -8.35 -5.41
N PRO A 232 6.58 -8.14 -4.29
CA PRO A 232 7.19 -7.63 -3.07
C PRO A 232 8.15 -8.65 -2.47
N VAL A 233 9.23 -8.16 -1.88
CA VAL A 233 10.29 -8.99 -1.28
C VAL A 233 10.34 -8.91 0.24
N LEU A 234 9.59 -7.98 0.83
CA LEU A 234 9.55 -7.74 2.27
C LEU A 234 8.16 -7.25 2.70
N LEU A 235 7.65 -7.80 3.80
CA LEU A 235 6.52 -7.22 4.52
C LEU A 235 7.01 -6.37 5.69
N GLU A 236 6.25 -5.32 6.01
CA GLU A 236 6.38 -4.57 7.24
C GLU A 236 5.03 -4.44 7.96
N THR A 237 5.06 -4.27 9.27
CA THR A 237 3.87 -3.91 10.06
C THR A 237 4.27 -3.15 11.32
N PHE A 238 3.28 -2.52 11.97
CA PHE A 238 3.46 -1.70 13.16
C PHE A 238 2.51 -2.14 14.26
N VAL A 239 3.07 -2.47 15.42
CA VAL A 239 2.32 -2.93 16.60
C VAL A 239 2.39 -1.87 17.68
N GLU A 240 1.24 -1.33 18.09
CA GLU A 240 1.16 -0.33 19.15
C GLU A 240 1.42 -0.95 20.52
N GLN A 241 2.49 -0.53 21.20
CA GLN A 241 2.99 -1.19 22.41
C GLN A 241 2.00 -1.13 23.59
N GLY A 242 1.29 0.00 23.74
CA GLY A 242 0.30 0.16 24.81
C GLY A 242 -0.97 -0.67 24.61
N ARG A 243 -1.15 -1.31 23.45
CA ARG A 243 -2.37 -2.03 23.10
C ARG A 243 -2.15 -3.51 22.82
N PHE A 244 -1.02 -3.85 22.21
CA PHE A 244 -0.75 -5.21 21.77
C PHE A 244 0.68 -5.61 22.08
N ARG A 245 0.85 -6.85 22.55
CA ARG A 245 2.18 -7.43 22.76
C ARG A 245 2.87 -7.82 21.45
N GLY A 246 2.16 -7.96 20.33
CA GLY A 246 2.73 -8.43 19.06
C GLY A 246 3.04 -9.93 19.01
N THR A 247 2.42 -10.74 19.88
CA THR A 247 2.69 -12.17 20.04
C THR A 247 2.56 -12.95 18.73
N CYS A 248 1.53 -12.68 17.92
CA CYS A 248 1.32 -13.39 16.65
C CYS A 248 2.44 -13.14 15.63
N TYR A 249 3.03 -11.94 15.62
CA TYR A 249 4.15 -11.61 14.73
C TYR A 249 5.42 -12.33 15.18
N ARG A 250 5.71 -12.36 16.49
CA ARG A 250 6.84 -13.14 17.03
C ARG A 250 6.67 -14.63 16.74
N ALA A 251 5.49 -15.19 16.99
CA ALA A 251 5.17 -16.59 16.69
C ALA A 251 5.20 -16.91 15.19
N GLY A 252 5.00 -15.91 14.33
CA GLY A 252 5.11 -16.02 12.88
C GLY A 252 6.52 -15.80 12.34
N ASN A 253 7.56 -15.78 13.17
CA ASN A 253 8.96 -15.52 12.80
C ASN A 253 9.19 -14.15 12.14
N TRP A 254 8.39 -13.15 12.50
CA TRP A 254 8.65 -11.77 12.09
C TRP A 254 9.82 -11.20 12.90
N ILE A 255 10.69 -10.47 12.21
CA ILE A 255 11.89 -9.87 12.77
C ILE A 255 11.52 -8.52 13.38
N HIS A 256 11.67 -8.38 14.70
CA HIS A 256 11.57 -7.08 15.36
C HIS A 256 12.83 -6.28 15.09
N VAL A 257 12.69 -5.07 14.55
CA VAL A 257 13.84 -4.24 14.14
C VAL A 257 13.95 -2.93 14.91
N GLY A 258 13.11 -2.72 15.91
CA GLY A 258 13.07 -1.51 16.73
C GLY A 258 11.69 -0.85 16.74
N GLN A 259 11.66 0.44 17.03
CA GLN A 259 10.44 1.17 17.36
C GLN A 259 10.29 2.44 16.51
N THR A 260 9.04 2.84 16.26
CA THR A 260 8.74 4.16 15.70
C THR A 260 8.98 5.23 16.76
N GLN A 261 9.28 6.46 16.36
CA GLN A 261 9.48 7.55 17.31
C GLN A 261 8.17 8.24 17.73
N GLY A 262 7.00 7.79 17.26
CA GLY A 262 5.73 8.48 17.55
C GLY A 262 5.48 9.78 16.76
N ARG A 263 6.33 10.11 15.77
CA ARG A 263 6.25 11.36 14.99
C ARG A 263 4.96 11.46 14.15
N GLY A 264 4.59 10.39 13.45
CA GLY A 264 3.51 10.43 12.46
C GLY A 264 3.90 11.14 11.15
N LYS A 265 3.07 10.98 10.12
CA LYS A 265 3.41 11.38 8.73
C LYS A 265 3.41 12.90 8.51
N LEU A 266 2.64 13.66 9.29
CA LEU A 266 2.42 15.10 9.10
C LEU A 266 3.12 15.97 10.14
N ASP A 267 3.84 15.37 11.09
CA ASP A 267 4.53 16.11 12.14
C ASP A 267 5.80 16.75 11.59
N ARG A 268 5.65 18.00 11.19
CA ARG A 268 6.72 18.87 10.72
C ARG A 268 7.53 19.50 11.86
N HIS A 269 7.04 19.41 13.10
CA HIS A 269 7.59 20.11 14.25
C HIS A 269 8.17 19.16 15.30
N THR A 270 8.36 17.87 14.97
CA THR A 270 8.93 16.85 15.86
C THR A 270 8.27 16.82 17.24
N ARG A 271 6.94 16.93 17.27
CA ARG A 271 6.14 16.92 18.50
C ARG A 271 5.82 15.52 19.01
N TYR A 272 6.05 14.48 18.20
CA TYR A 272 5.84 13.08 18.55
C TYR A 272 4.45 12.74 19.13
N PRO A 273 3.34 13.18 18.50
CA PRO A 273 2.00 13.08 19.08
C PRO A 273 1.37 11.67 19.01
N LEU A 274 2.01 10.70 18.36
CA LEU A 274 1.44 9.36 18.15
C LEU A 274 2.06 8.32 19.07
N PRO A 275 1.31 7.26 19.43
CA PRO A 275 1.86 6.14 20.17
C PRO A 275 3.07 5.50 19.47
N VAL A 276 4.05 5.11 20.29
CA VAL A 276 5.20 4.33 19.86
C VAL A 276 4.73 2.95 19.41
N LYS A 277 5.31 2.49 18.30
CA LYS A 277 4.98 1.18 17.70
C LYS A 277 6.22 0.36 17.49
N ASP A 278 6.17 -0.92 17.84
CA ASP A 278 7.15 -1.89 17.41
C ASP A 278 7.05 -2.09 15.89
N ILE A 279 8.22 -2.21 15.26
CA ILE A 279 8.36 -2.44 13.83
C ILE A 279 8.75 -3.91 13.64
N PHE A 280 7.92 -4.63 12.91
CA PHE A 280 8.17 -6.01 12.54
C PHE A 280 8.31 -6.13 11.03
N LEU A 281 9.29 -6.90 10.58
CA LEU A 281 9.55 -7.19 9.17
C LEU A 281 9.46 -8.70 8.91
N TYR A 282 8.99 -9.08 7.73
CA TYR A 282 8.96 -10.48 7.31
C TYR A 282 9.50 -10.62 5.88
N PRO A 283 10.68 -11.23 5.69
CA PRO A 283 11.24 -11.50 4.37
C PRO A 283 10.32 -12.41 3.53
N LEU A 284 9.94 -11.96 2.34
CA LEU A 284 9.22 -12.77 1.35
C LEU A 284 10.16 -13.46 0.36
N HIS A 285 11.41 -13.00 0.29
CA HIS A 285 12.44 -13.53 -0.59
C HIS A 285 13.75 -13.72 0.17
N LYS A 286 14.46 -14.84 -0.05
CA LYS A 286 15.72 -15.15 0.65
C LYS A 286 16.77 -14.05 0.49
N ARG A 287 16.87 -13.47 -0.70
CA ARG A 287 17.81 -12.37 -1.04
C ARG A 287 17.15 -10.99 -1.03
N PHE A 288 16.17 -10.75 -0.15
CA PHE A 288 15.42 -9.48 -0.14
C PHE A 288 16.33 -8.25 -0.04
N ARG A 289 17.43 -8.32 0.74
CA ARG A 289 18.39 -7.22 0.90
C ARG A 289 19.04 -6.84 -0.43
N GLN A 290 19.55 -7.83 -1.16
CA GLN A 290 20.10 -7.63 -2.50
C GLN A 290 19.03 -7.01 -3.41
N ALA A 291 17.83 -7.59 -3.44
CA ALA A 291 16.72 -7.06 -4.24
C ALA A 291 16.28 -5.63 -3.85
N LEU A 292 16.54 -5.17 -2.62
CA LEU A 292 16.23 -3.80 -2.17
C LEU A 292 17.41 -2.83 -2.37
N CYS A 293 18.65 -3.32 -2.37
CA CYS A 293 19.84 -2.50 -2.59
C CYS A 293 20.26 -2.42 -4.07
N THR A 294 19.83 -3.34 -4.94
CA THR A 294 20.20 -3.29 -6.36
C THR A 294 19.57 -2.07 -7.07
N PRO A 295 20.36 -1.24 -7.75
CA PRO A 295 19.86 -0.14 -8.59
C PRO A 295 18.97 -0.68 -9.72
N VAL A 296 17.98 0.12 -10.15
CA VAL A 296 16.98 -0.29 -11.15
C VAL A 296 17.61 -0.75 -12.47
N GLY A 297 18.75 -0.17 -12.87
CA GLY A 297 19.41 -0.45 -14.16
C GLY A 297 20.05 -1.83 -14.33
N LEU A 298 20.28 -2.60 -13.26
CA LEU A 298 20.97 -3.90 -13.33
C LEU A 298 20.04 -5.12 -13.32
N ARG A 299 18.72 -4.93 -13.18
CA ARG A 299 17.77 -6.06 -13.07
C ARG A 299 17.38 -6.67 -14.40
N HIS A 300 17.40 -5.89 -15.49
CA HIS A 300 17.10 -6.41 -16.83
C HIS A 300 18.22 -7.32 -17.36
N ALA A 301 19.47 -7.15 -16.90
CA ALA A 301 20.59 -7.99 -17.33
C ALA A 301 20.65 -9.37 -16.65
N GLN A 302 19.91 -9.59 -15.55
CA GLN A 302 19.89 -10.88 -14.85
C GLN A 302 18.70 -11.76 -15.22
N ALA A 303 17.62 -11.18 -15.77
CA ALA A 303 16.49 -11.96 -16.29
C ALA A 303 16.88 -12.71 -17.58
N ASP A 304 17.66 -12.08 -18.48
CA ASP A 304 18.11 -12.71 -19.73
C ASP A 304 19.15 -13.82 -19.55
N ARG A 305 19.95 -13.79 -18.48
CA ARG A 305 20.96 -14.84 -18.23
C ARG A 305 20.40 -16.09 -17.54
N SER A 306 19.12 -16.08 -17.15
CA SER A 306 18.47 -17.21 -16.48
C SER A 306 17.63 -18.07 -17.44
N SER A 307 17.52 -17.66 -18.70
CA SER A 307 16.84 -18.38 -19.78
C SER A 307 17.79 -19.19 -20.66
N ASP A 308 19.10 -19.10 -20.43
CA ASP A 308 20.15 -19.81 -21.20
C ASP A 308 20.92 -20.86 -20.38
N LEU A 309 20.33 -21.37 -19.29
CA LEU A 309 20.85 -22.53 -18.54
C LEU A 309 19.72 -23.49 -18.12
#